data_AF-A0A7W8YYY8-F1
#
_entry.id   AF-A0A7W8YYY8-F1
#
_cell.length_a   1.000
_cell.length_b   1.000
_cell.length_c   1.000
_cell.angle_alpha   90.00
_cell.angle_beta   90.00
_cell.angle_gamma   90.00
#
_symmetry.space_group_name_H-M   'P 1'
#
loop_
_entity.id
_entity.type
_entity.pdbx_description
1 polymer ?
#
loop_
_entity_poly.entity_id
_entity_poly.type
_entity_poly.pdbx_seq_one_letter_code
_entity_poly.pdbx_strand_id
1 'polypeptide(L)'
;MDINITLIEAYCKKNGRDVTTSISIENPEPYLNFIAGKDAQGSLRIFLSFSDLKEILVVNNMINDGGLVLKERDASQESLRLRPNDEQDKDKNIERLIYNTLSRYVIQMLNAASGQILFPEIVPLPNHKSTFFKDQFVKTQFKYS
;
A
#
# COMPACT_ATOMS: atom_id res chain seq x y z
N MET A 1 -13.68 -3.01 8.33
CA MET A 1 -13.20 -3.11 6.95
C MET A 1 -11.98 -3.99 7.00
N ASP A 2 -12.03 -5.09 6.27
CA ASP A 2 -11.02 -6.14 6.35
C ASP A 2 -10.08 -6.01 5.15
N ILE A 3 -8.79 -6.25 5.38
CA ILE A 3 -7.79 -6.25 4.31
C ILE A 3 -7.68 -7.68 3.78
N ASN A 4 -8.07 -7.88 2.52
CA ASN A 4 -7.90 -9.15 1.84
C ASN A 4 -6.50 -9.22 1.21
N ILE A 5 -5.65 -10.11 1.74
CA ILE A 5 -4.26 -10.28 1.29
C ILE A 5 -4.19 -10.69 -0.19
N THR A 6 -5.08 -11.57 -0.65
CA THR A 6 -5.13 -12.01 -2.05
C THR A 6 -5.37 -10.82 -3.00
N LEU A 7 -6.09 -9.79 -2.55
CA LEU A 7 -6.27 -8.56 -3.32
C LEU A 7 -4.98 -7.74 -3.37
N ILE A 8 -4.21 -7.65 -2.28
CA ILE A 8 -2.89 -6.98 -2.31
C ILE A 8 -1.97 -7.64 -3.35
N GLU A 9 -1.92 -8.97 -3.38
CA GLU A 9 -1.12 -9.72 -4.37
C GLU A 9 -1.59 -9.46 -5.80
N ALA A 10 -2.91 -9.49 -6.02
CA ALA A 10 -3.50 -9.19 -7.32
C ALA A 10 -3.18 -7.76 -7.79
N TYR A 11 -3.18 -6.79 -6.88
CA TYR A 11 -2.82 -5.40 -7.21
C TYR A 11 -1.31 -5.23 -7.42
N CYS A 12 -0.46 -5.95 -6.71
CA CYS A 12 0.97 -5.98 -7.00
C CYS A 12 1.23 -6.52 -8.41
N LYS A 13 0.55 -7.62 -8.78
CA LYS A 13 0.63 -8.20 -10.13
C LYS A 13 0.12 -7.25 -11.21
N LYS A 14 -0.98 -6.53 -10.96
CA LYS A 14 -1.47 -5.45 -11.85
C LYS A 14 -0.45 -4.32 -12.04
N ASN A 15 0.41 -4.09 -11.05
CA ASN A 15 1.54 -3.15 -11.13
C ASN A 15 2.84 -3.79 -11.67
N GLY A 16 2.74 -4.96 -12.33
CA GLY A 16 3.86 -5.62 -12.99
C GLY A 16 4.82 -6.34 -12.04
N ARG A 17 4.41 -6.61 -10.80
CA ARG A 17 5.24 -7.31 -9.81
C ARG A 17 4.52 -8.52 -9.26
N ASP A 18 5.03 -9.71 -9.59
CA ASP A 18 4.62 -10.93 -8.90
C ASP A 18 5.18 -10.87 -7.47
N VAL A 19 4.31 -11.03 -6.48
CA VAL A 19 4.67 -11.12 -5.07
C VAL A 19 3.95 -12.31 -4.44
N THR A 20 4.61 -12.95 -3.49
CA THR A 20 4.03 -14.02 -2.67
C THR A 20 3.95 -13.54 -1.23
N THR A 21 2.80 -13.77 -0.58
CA THR A 21 2.57 -13.44 0.83
C THR A 21 2.49 -14.71 1.66
N SER A 22 3.13 -14.72 2.82
CA SER A 22 3.01 -15.81 3.81
C SER A 22 2.89 -15.26 5.23
N ILE A 23 2.34 -16.10 6.12
CA ILE A 23 2.25 -15.84 7.56
C ILE A 23 3.11 -16.89 8.26
N SER A 24 3.89 -16.48 9.25
CA SER A 24 4.68 -17.41 10.06
C SER A 24 3.80 -18.08 11.12
N ILE A 25 3.92 -19.41 11.24
CA ILE A 25 3.24 -20.19 12.29
C ILE A 25 4.06 -20.30 13.59
N GLU A 26 5.33 -19.88 13.55
CA GLU A 26 6.27 -20.04 14.67
C GLU A 26 6.50 -18.72 15.43
N ASN A 27 6.10 -17.59 14.85
CA ASN A 27 6.28 -16.29 15.49
C ASN A 27 5.07 -15.95 16.38
N PRO A 28 5.29 -15.52 17.64
CA PRO A 28 4.20 -15.12 18.53
C PRO A 28 3.41 -13.90 18.04
N GLU A 29 4.02 -13.04 17.23
CA GLU A 29 3.35 -11.88 16.63
C GLU A 29 3.07 -12.14 15.15
N PRO A 30 1.81 -12.07 14.70
CA PRO A 30 1.49 -12.34 13.31
C PRO A 30 1.88 -11.16 12.42
N TYR A 31 2.58 -11.48 11.33
CA TYR A 31 3.00 -10.52 10.31
C TYR A 31 2.81 -11.12 8.91
N LEU A 32 2.81 -10.24 7.92
CA LEU A 32 2.87 -10.60 6.51
C LEU A 32 4.32 -10.57 6.03
N ASN A 33 4.73 -11.64 5.37
CA ASN A 33 6.01 -11.73 4.68
C ASN A 33 5.77 -11.62 3.18
N PHE A 34 6.22 -10.52 2.57
CA PHE A 34 6.18 -10.28 1.14
C PHE A 34 7.51 -10.61 0.49
N ILE A 35 7.46 -11.43 -0.56
CA ILE A 35 8.62 -11.87 -1.33
C ILE A 35 8.42 -11.45 -2.78
N ALA A 36 9.46 -10.89 -3.42
CA ALA A 36 9.41 -10.60 -4.84
C ALA A 36 9.61 -11.89 -5.67
N GLY A 37 8.74 -12.09 -6.66
CA GLY A 37 8.71 -13.30 -7.47
C GLY A 37 7.85 -14.41 -6.86
N LYS A 38 7.86 -15.58 -7.51
CA LYS A 38 7.00 -16.73 -7.16
C LYS A 38 7.62 -17.66 -6.12
N ASP A 39 8.95 -17.68 -6.03
CA ASP A 39 9.69 -18.64 -5.23
C ASP A 39 10.53 -17.94 -4.13
N ALA A 40 10.63 -18.56 -2.96
CA ALA A 40 11.30 -17.99 -1.77
C ALA A 40 12.84 -17.88 -1.86
N GLN A 41 13.43 -18.25 -2.99
CA GLN A 41 14.87 -18.48 -3.16
C GLN A 41 15.67 -17.27 -3.66
N GLY A 42 15.02 -16.15 -4.02
CA GLY A 42 15.74 -15.00 -4.52
C GLY A 42 14.98 -13.72 -4.34
N SER A 43 15.70 -12.66 -3.99
CA SER A 43 15.24 -11.28 -3.81
C SER A 43 14.53 -10.99 -2.48
N LEU A 44 14.98 -9.90 -1.85
CA LEU A 44 14.50 -9.25 -0.64
C LEU A 44 13.13 -9.69 -0.08
N ARG A 45 13.10 -10.02 1.21
CA ARG A 45 11.87 -10.29 1.96
C ARG A 45 11.50 -9.10 2.82
N ILE A 46 10.23 -8.72 2.79
CA ILE A 46 9.70 -7.60 3.56
C ILE A 46 8.68 -8.13 4.56
N PHE A 47 8.91 -7.81 5.82
CA PHE A 47 8.01 -8.14 6.91
C PHE A 47 7.19 -6.90 7.26
N LEU A 48 5.87 -7.03 7.27
CA LEU A 48 4.96 -5.99 7.71
C LEU A 48 4.01 -6.57 8.75
N SER A 49 3.99 -5.95 9.92
CA SER A 49 2.95 -6.22 10.92
C SER A 49 1.59 -5.71 10.42
N PHE A 50 0.50 -6.22 11.00
CA PHE A 50 -0.83 -5.68 10.70
C PHE A 50 -0.98 -4.20 11.12
N SER A 51 -0.27 -3.78 12.18
CA SER A 51 -0.18 -2.37 12.57
C SER A 51 0.46 -1.53 11.47
N ASP A 52 1.53 -2.01 10.83
CA ASP A 52 2.19 -1.27 9.75
C ASP A 52 1.23 -1.02 8.58
N LEU A 53 0.41 -2.01 8.20
CA LEU A 53 -0.58 -1.82 7.13
C LEU A 53 -1.57 -0.70 7.44
N LYS A 54 -2.06 -0.67 8.68
CA LYS A 54 -2.97 0.39 9.15
C LYS A 54 -2.27 1.75 9.13
N GLU A 55 -1.06 1.83 9.67
CA GLU A 55 -0.29 3.07 9.71
C GLU A 55 0.02 3.59 8.31
N ILE A 56 0.38 2.71 7.37
CA ILE A 56 0.60 3.07 5.96
C ILE A 56 -0.64 3.75 5.38
N LEU A 57 -1.83 3.20 5.61
CA LEU A 57 -3.08 3.79 5.14
C LEU A 57 -3.38 5.14 5.81
N VAL A 58 -3.02 5.31 7.08
CA VAL A 58 -3.20 6.57 7.81
C VAL A 58 -2.26 7.64 7.29
N VAL A 59 -0.95 7.38 7.21
CA VAL A 59 0.03 8.40 6.80
C VAL A 59 -0.11 8.80 5.33
N ASN A 60 -0.68 7.91 4.50
CA ASN A 60 -1.01 8.20 3.10
C ASN A 60 -2.44 8.78 2.94
N ASN A 61 -3.09 9.23 4.02
CA ASN A 61 -4.39 9.91 3.99
C ASN A 61 -5.54 9.08 3.36
N MET A 62 -5.51 7.76 3.55
CA MET A 62 -6.58 6.88 3.06
C MET A 62 -7.73 6.77 4.04
N ILE A 63 -7.46 6.46 5.32
CA ILE A 63 -8.46 6.07 6.33
C ILE A 63 -8.56 7.01 7.54
N ASN A 64 -7.86 8.15 7.54
CA ASN A 64 -7.96 9.17 8.58
C ASN A 64 -9.20 10.06 8.38
N ASP A 65 -9.48 10.95 9.34
CA ASP A 65 -10.55 11.94 9.23
C ASP A 65 -10.37 12.83 7.99
N GLY A 66 -11.35 12.84 7.09
CA GLY A 66 -11.24 13.51 5.79
C GLY A 66 -10.35 12.80 4.76
N GLY A 67 -9.96 11.56 5.03
CA GLY A 67 -9.20 10.69 4.14
C GLY A 67 -9.94 10.36 2.84
N LEU A 68 -9.21 9.88 1.83
CA LEU A 68 -9.78 9.61 0.51
C LEU A 68 -10.90 8.56 0.54
N VAL A 69 -10.81 7.55 1.41
CA VAL A 69 -11.87 6.54 1.55
C VAL A 69 -13.15 7.17 2.09
N LEU A 70 -13.05 8.05 3.09
CA LEU A 70 -14.21 8.76 3.62
C LEU A 70 -14.80 9.73 2.59
N LYS A 71 -13.96 10.48 1.87
CA LYS A 71 -14.43 11.38 0.80
C LYS A 71 -15.15 10.65 -0.31
N GLU A 72 -14.63 9.50 -0.75
CA GLU A 72 -15.28 8.67 -1.77
C GLU A 72 -16.61 8.13 -1.25
N ARG A 73 -16.64 7.68 0.01
CA ARG A 73 -17.87 7.23 0.68
C ARG A 73 -18.90 8.36 0.80
N ASP A 74 -18.51 9.55 1.22
CA ASP A 74 -19.42 10.66 1.47
C ASP A 74 -19.92 11.27 0.14
N ALA A 75 -19.06 11.40 -0.87
CA ALA A 75 -19.46 11.75 -2.24
C ALA A 75 -20.43 10.72 -2.83
N SER A 76 -20.26 9.45 -2.48
CA SER A 76 -21.20 8.39 -2.85
C SER A 76 -22.56 8.53 -2.16
N GLN A 77 -22.63 9.04 -0.93
CA GLN A 77 -23.91 9.28 -0.24
C GLN A 77 -24.67 10.48 -0.82
N GLU A 78 -23.96 11.55 -1.19
CA GLU A 78 -24.57 12.72 -1.84
C GLU A 78 -25.14 12.34 -3.22
N SER A 79 -24.45 11.48 -3.97
CA SER A 79 -24.88 11.00 -5.29
C SER A 79 -25.98 9.92 -5.24
N LEU A 80 -26.04 9.11 -4.17
CA LEU A 80 -27.13 8.15 -3.93
C LEU A 80 -28.51 8.82 -3.76
N ARG A 81 -28.55 10.08 -3.32
CA ARG A 81 -29.79 10.89 -3.30
C ARG A 81 -30.32 11.20 -4.70
N LEU A 82 -29.51 11.03 -5.75
CA LEU A 82 -29.80 11.54 -7.10
C LEU A 82 -29.98 10.46 -8.19
N ARG A 83 -29.70 9.16 -7.96
CA ARG A 83 -29.99 8.05 -8.91
C ARG A 83 -29.76 6.64 -8.30
N PRO A 84 -30.57 5.61 -8.64
CA PRO A 84 -30.32 4.23 -8.24
C PRO A 84 -29.51 3.44 -9.29
N ASN A 85 -28.47 2.72 -8.86
CA ASN A 85 -28.00 1.38 -9.33
C ASN A 85 -26.49 1.11 -9.46
N ASP A 86 -25.57 2.05 -9.27
CA ASP A 86 -24.13 1.75 -9.39
C ASP A 86 -23.46 1.40 -8.06
N GLU A 87 -24.01 0.46 -7.28
CA GLU A 87 -23.35 0.02 -6.02
C GLU A 87 -22.09 -0.83 -6.29
N GLN A 88 -22.05 -1.62 -7.37
CA GLN A 88 -20.90 -2.48 -7.69
C GLN A 88 -19.62 -1.75 -8.09
N ASP A 89 -19.69 -0.53 -8.61
CA ASP A 89 -18.48 0.22 -9.02
C ASP A 89 -17.86 1.04 -7.87
N LYS A 90 -18.60 1.21 -6.76
CA LYS A 90 -18.19 2.04 -5.61
C LYS A 90 -17.28 1.30 -4.65
N ASP A 91 -17.66 0.08 -4.28
CA ASP A 91 -16.80 -0.79 -3.47
C ASP A 91 -15.47 -1.04 -4.20
N LYS A 92 -15.52 -1.19 -5.54
CA LYS A 92 -14.32 -1.28 -6.37
C LYS A 92 -13.42 -0.03 -6.29
N ASN A 93 -13.98 1.17 -6.16
CA ASN A 93 -13.18 2.40 -6.04
C ASN A 93 -12.50 2.50 -4.68
N ILE A 94 -13.21 2.24 -3.59
CA ILE A 94 -12.64 2.23 -2.24
C ILE A 94 -11.58 1.14 -2.12
N GLU A 95 -11.88 -0.08 -2.57
CA GLU A 95 -10.92 -1.18 -2.64
C GLU A 95 -9.70 -0.78 -3.47
N ARG A 96 -9.91 -0.16 -4.64
CA ARG A 96 -8.81 0.32 -5.48
C ARG A 96 -7.93 1.31 -4.76
N LEU A 97 -8.47 2.25 -3.99
CA LEU A 97 -7.66 3.19 -3.21
C LEU A 97 -6.78 2.47 -2.18
N ILE A 98 -7.37 1.57 -1.41
CA ILE A 98 -6.67 0.84 -0.34
C ILE A 98 -5.60 -0.09 -0.90
N TYR A 99 -6.00 -1.01 -1.79
CA TYR A 99 -5.10 -2.04 -2.29
C TYR A 99 -4.03 -1.47 -3.21
N ASN A 100 -4.34 -0.46 -4.02
CA ASN A 100 -3.30 0.21 -4.82
C ASN A 100 -2.27 0.92 -3.92
N THR A 101 -2.70 1.57 -2.83
CA THR A 101 -1.77 2.23 -1.90
C THR A 101 -0.86 1.21 -1.22
N LEU A 102 -1.42 0.14 -0.66
CA LEU A 102 -0.64 -0.91 0.00
C LEU A 102 0.29 -1.63 -0.98
N SER A 103 -0.18 -2.01 -2.17
CA SER A 103 0.64 -2.68 -3.18
C SER A 103 1.79 -1.82 -3.66
N ARG A 104 1.56 -0.53 -3.93
CA ARG A 104 2.64 0.39 -4.32
C ARG A 104 3.67 0.54 -3.19
N TYR A 105 3.22 0.62 -1.94
CA TYR A 105 4.11 0.67 -0.78
C TYR A 105 5.00 -0.58 -0.69
N VAL A 106 4.40 -1.77 -0.78
CA VAL A 106 5.11 -3.06 -0.78
C VAL A 106 6.10 -3.15 -1.94
N ILE A 107 5.68 -2.77 -3.15
CA ILE A 107 6.55 -2.75 -4.33
C ILE A 107 7.74 -1.81 -4.13
N GLN A 108 7.53 -0.62 -3.55
CA GLN A 108 8.62 0.31 -3.26
C GLN A 108 9.63 -0.31 -2.30
N MET A 109 9.16 -0.96 -1.24
CA MET A 109 10.05 -1.66 -0.29
C MET A 109 10.83 -2.79 -0.95
N LEU A 110 10.15 -3.63 -1.76
CA LEU A 110 10.78 -4.73 -2.50
C LEU A 110 11.80 -4.24 -3.54
N ASN A 111 11.70 -2.98 -4.00
CA ASN A 111 12.63 -2.37 -4.94
C ASN A 111 13.67 -1.48 -4.28
N ALA A 112 13.76 -1.41 -2.95
CA ALA A 112 14.70 -0.54 -2.26
C ALA A 112 16.16 -0.73 -2.70
N ALA A 113 16.55 -1.96 -3.04
CA ALA A 113 17.91 -2.28 -3.50
C ALA A 113 18.28 -1.64 -4.84
N SER A 114 17.31 -1.21 -5.66
CA SER A 114 17.59 -0.52 -6.93
C SER A 114 17.93 0.96 -6.76
N GLY A 115 17.74 1.54 -5.57
CA GLY A 115 17.90 2.99 -5.34
C GLY A 115 16.88 3.85 -6.11
N GLN A 116 15.83 3.25 -6.66
CA GLN A 116 14.80 3.97 -7.40
C GLN A 116 13.57 4.21 -6.53
N ILE A 117 13.10 5.45 -6.53
CA ILE A 117 11.78 5.80 -6.01
C ILE A 117 10.78 5.66 -7.15
N LEU A 118 9.99 4.59 -7.10
CA LEU A 118 8.95 4.27 -8.08
C LEU A 118 7.67 5.08 -7.83
N PHE A 119 7.35 5.33 -6.56
CA PHE A 119 6.13 6.03 -6.14
C PHE A 119 6.49 7.21 -5.22
N PRO A 120 6.93 8.35 -5.80
CA PRO A 120 7.38 9.50 -5.02
C PRO A 120 6.26 10.13 -4.17
N GLU A 121 5.00 9.92 -4.53
CA GLU A 121 3.83 10.37 -3.79
C GLU A 121 3.54 9.59 -2.51
N ILE A 122 4.13 8.39 -2.36
CA ILE A 122 3.92 7.57 -1.16
C ILE A 122 4.75 8.11 -0.01
N VAL A 123 4.09 8.32 1.12
CA VAL A 123 4.70 8.75 2.37
C VAL A 123 5.16 7.51 3.15
N PRO A 124 6.47 7.37 3.43
CA PRO A 124 6.99 6.23 4.17
C PRO A 124 6.74 6.36 5.68
N LEU A 125 6.57 5.22 6.35
CA LEU A 125 6.64 5.16 7.81
C LEU A 125 8.05 5.56 8.29
N PRO A 126 8.18 6.16 9.50
CA PRO A 126 9.48 6.62 10.01
C PRO A 126 10.55 5.53 10.07
N ASN A 127 10.17 4.32 10.52
CA ASN A 127 11.03 3.14 10.61
C ASN A 127 11.41 2.54 9.24
N HIS A 128 10.62 2.81 8.20
CA HIS A 128 10.86 2.31 6.83
C HIS A 128 11.70 3.25 5.98
N LYS A 129 11.72 4.53 6.33
CA LYS A 129 12.30 5.61 5.53
C LYS A 129 13.78 5.39 5.18
N SER A 130 14.61 5.15 6.18
CA SER A 130 16.08 5.03 6.02
C SER A 130 16.50 3.77 5.27
N THR A 131 15.66 2.73 5.28
CA THR A 131 15.99 1.44 4.65
C THR A 131 15.45 1.35 3.23
N PHE A 132 14.21 1.82 3.01
CA PHE A 132 13.46 1.53 1.79
C PHE A 132 13.19 2.76 0.89
N PHE A 133 13.39 3.99 1.40
CA PHE A 133 13.02 5.24 0.72
C PHE A 133 14.17 6.27 0.73
N LYS A 134 15.43 5.80 0.69
CA LYS A 134 16.65 6.62 0.86
C LYS A 134 16.72 7.85 -0.05
N ASP A 135 16.30 7.74 -1.31
CA ASP A 135 16.48 8.79 -2.32
C ASP A 135 15.34 9.81 -2.43
N GLN A 136 14.26 9.65 -1.65
CA GLN A 136 13.14 10.61 -1.65
C GLN A 136 13.55 12.02 -1.16
N PHE A 137 14.66 12.13 -0.42
CA PHE A 137 15.11 13.39 0.19
C PHE A 137 16.30 14.07 -0.50
N VAL A 138 17.05 13.36 -1.35
CA VAL A 138 18.12 14.01 -2.12
C VAL A 138 17.53 15.04 -3.07
N LYS A 139 16.36 14.76 -3.68
CA LYS A 139 15.71 15.68 -4.61
C LYS A 139 14.98 16.85 -3.94
N THR A 140 14.59 16.74 -2.67
CA THR A 140 13.87 17.82 -1.97
C THR A 140 14.81 18.91 -1.46
N GLN A 141 16.08 18.59 -1.21
CA GLN A 141 17.07 19.58 -0.79
C GLN A 141 17.61 20.46 -1.94
N PHE A 142 17.57 19.99 -3.19
CA PHE A 142 18.02 20.78 -4.35
C PHE A 142 16.94 21.65 -5.00
N LYS A 143 15.71 21.69 -4.48
CA LYS A 143 14.66 22.61 -4.98
C LYS A 143 14.62 23.97 -4.27
N TYR A 144 15.52 24.23 -3.33
CA TYR A 144 15.65 25.50 -2.61
C TYR A 144 17.11 26.00 -2.56
N SER A 145 17.91 25.70 -3.58
CA SER A 145 19.27 26.23 -3.74
C SER A 145 19.35 27.08 -5.00
#